data_AF-A0AA42BNP7-F1
#
_entry.id   AF-A0AA42BNP7-F1
#
_cell.length_a   1.000
_cell.length_b   1.000
_cell.length_c   1.000
_cell.angle_alpha   90.00
_cell.angle_beta   90.00
_cell.angle_gamma   90.00
#
_symmetry.space_group_name_H-M   'P 1'
#
loop_
_entity.id
_entity.type
_entity.pdbx_description
1 polymer ?
#
loop_
_entity_poly.entity_id
_entity_poly.type
_entity_poly.pdbx_seq_one_letter_code
_entity_poly.pdbx_strand_id
1 'polypeptide(L)' 'LTDEYPQIKALLHGHVHSPLRQQIGKHNTPSYGSPSTCWQWEMRPDFGVSNEAPGYQVMNLMGDGTVNVAVVRV' A
#
# COMPACT_ATOMS: atom_id res chain seq x y z
N LEU A 1 -7.93 -16.68 3.26
CA LEU A 1 -6.46 -16.54 3.07
C LEU A 1 -5.73 -16.02 4.30
N THR A 2 -5.73 -14.73 4.63
CA THR A 2 -4.96 -14.20 5.78
C THR A 2 -5.42 -14.73 7.14
N ASP A 3 -6.69 -15.14 7.25
CA ASP A 3 -7.22 -15.82 8.44
C ASP A 3 -6.80 -17.30 8.54
N GLU A 4 -6.51 -17.94 7.42
CA GLU A 4 -6.16 -19.37 7.35
C GLU A 4 -4.64 -19.60 7.36
N TYR A 5 -3.88 -18.64 6.84
CA TYR A 5 -2.44 -18.76 6.59
C TYR A 5 -1.67 -17.65 7.33
N PRO A 6 -1.34 -17.84 8.63
CA PRO A 6 -0.67 -16.82 9.46
C PRO A 6 0.78 -16.51 9.03
N GLN A 7 1.33 -17.27 8.08
CA GLN A 7 2.61 -16.97 7.45
C GLN A 7 2.54 -15.82 6.44
N ILE A 8 1.36 -15.41 5.97
CA ILE A 8 1.20 -14.25 5.11
C ILE A 8 1.43 -12.99 5.95
N LYS A 9 2.55 -12.29 5.71
CA LYS A 9 2.97 -11.13 6.53
C LYS A 9 2.53 -9.78 5.98
N ALA A 10 2.21 -9.68 4.70
CA ALA A 10 1.73 -8.46 4.08
C ALA A 10 1.01 -8.76 2.76
N LEU A 11 0.13 -7.85 2.33
CA LEU A 11 -0.40 -7.79 0.97
C LEU A 11 0.04 -6.50 0.27
N LEU A 12 0.26 -6.59 -1.04
CA LEU A 12 0.53 -5.45 -1.92
C LEU A 12 -0.51 -5.42 -3.03
N HIS A 13 -1.06 -4.24 -3.30
CA HIS A 13 -1.96 -4.03 -4.43
C HIS A 13 -1.72 -2.68 -5.10
N GLY A 14 -2.18 -2.57 -6.35
CA GLY A 14 -2.21 -1.32 -7.13
C GLY A 14 -3.64 -0.83 -7.33
N HIS A 15 -3.94 -0.42 -8.56
CA HIS A 15 -5.24 0.05 -9.07
C HIS A 15 -5.73 1.40 -8.51
N VAL A 16 -5.59 1.64 -7.21
CA VAL A 16 -6.13 2.84 -6.53
C VAL A 16 -5.18 4.05 -6.60
N HIS A 17 -4.01 3.96 -7.24
CA HIS A 17 -3.11 5.11 -7.43
C HIS A 17 -2.91 5.95 -6.15
N SER A 18 -2.65 5.27 -5.04
CA SER A 18 -2.58 5.89 -3.72
C SER A 18 -1.83 4.96 -2.76
N PRO A 19 -0.93 5.49 -1.91
CA PRO A 19 -0.15 4.70 -0.96
C PRO A 19 -0.98 4.27 0.26
N LEU A 20 -2.10 3.57 0.04
CA LEU A 20 -2.99 3.13 1.11
C LEU A 20 -2.27 2.26 2.13
N ARG A 21 -2.62 2.42 3.41
CA ARG A 21 -2.09 1.64 4.55
C ARG A 21 -3.27 1.13 5.35
N GLN A 22 -3.51 -0.18 5.26
CA GLN A 22 -4.67 -0.81 5.88
C GLN A 22 -4.24 -2.06 6.64
N GLN A 23 -5.09 -2.53 7.54
CA GLN A 23 -4.98 -3.83 8.19
C GLN A 23 -6.20 -4.66 7.81
N ILE A 24 -6.00 -5.94 7.51
CA ILE A 24 -7.07 -6.83 7.06
C ILE A 24 -7.06 -8.17 7.81
N GLY A 25 -8.24 -8.78 7.92
CA GLY A 25 -8.42 -10.08 8.58
C GLY A 25 -8.24 -10.03 10.09
N LYS A 26 -8.38 -11.19 10.74
CA LYS A 26 -8.34 -11.34 12.20
C LYS A 26 -6.95 -11.12 12.80
N HIS A 27 -5.91 -11.28 11.98
CA HIS A 27 -4.51 -11.13 12.39
C HIS A 27 -3.94 -9.73 12.13
N ASN A 28 -4.77 -8.76 11.71
CA ASN A 28 -4.34 -7.41 11.35
C ASN A 28 -3.20 -7.39 10.32
N THR A 29 -3.24 -8.30 9.34
CA THR A 29 -2.20 -8.40 8.30
C THR A 29 -2.16 -7.08 7.52
N PRO A 30 -1.00 -6.41 7.40
CA PRO A 30 -0.90 -5.14 6.70
C PRO A 30 -1.15 -5.30 5.20
N SER A 31 -1.87 -4.35 4.63
CA SER A 31 -2.11 -4.19 3.19
C SER A 31 -1.58 -2.83 2.72
N TYR A 32 -0.77 -2.87 1.68
CA TYR A 32 -0.09 -1.70 1.12
C TYR A 32 -0.58 -1.42 -0.31
N GLY A 33 -1.23 -0.28 -0.50
CA GLY A 33 -1.46 0.29 -1.82
C GLY A 33 -0.17 0.89 -2.37
N SER A 34 0.11 0.68 -3.65
CA SER A 34 1.20 1.37 -4.36
C SER A 34 0.70 2.71 -4.90
N PRO A 35 1.49 3.80 -4.76
CA PRO A 35 1.26 5.00 -5.56
C PRO A 35 1.41 4.67 -7.05
N SER A 36 0.86 5.53 -7.88
CA SER A 36 1.04 5.48 -9.34
C SER A 36 2.32 6.21 -9.76
N THR A 37 2.97 5.72 -10.80
CA THR A 37 4.12 6.38 -11.43
C THR A 37 3.72 7.55 -12.33
N CYS A 38 2.46 7.98 -12.31
CA CYS A 38 1.99 9.20 -12.97
C CYS A 38 1.17 10.08 -12.00
N TRP A 39 -0.15 10.02 -12.03
CA TRP A 39 -1.04 10.84 -11.20
C TRP A 39 -1.71 10.01 -10.09
N GLN A 40 -2.11 10.67 -9.00
CA GLN A 40 -2.79 10.05 -7.86
C GLN A 40 -4.28 10.47 -7.78
N TRP A 41 -5.13 9.64 -7.18
CA TRP A 41 -6.50 10.05 -6.84
C TRP A 41 -6.52 11.01 -5.63
N GLU A 42 -7.49 11.92 -5.58
CA GLU A 42 -7.68 12.84 -4.45
C GLU A 42 -8.26 12.16 -3.19
N MET A 43 -8.73 10.91 -3.31
CA MET A 43 -9.29 10.10 -2.21
C MET A 43 -10.48 10.77 -1.51
N ARG A 44 -11.41 11.32 -2.30
CA ARG A 44 -12.67 11.93 -1.85
C ARG A 44 -13.87 11.28 -2.55
N PRO A 45 -15.11 11.48 -2.04
CA PRO A 45 -16.31 10.94 -2.69
C PRO A 45 -16.52 11.46 -4.11
N ASP A 46 -16.21 12.74 -4.33
CA ASP A 46 -16.29 13.36 -5.66
C ASP A 46 -15.07 12.97 -6.51
N PHE A 47 -15.28 12.90 -7.82
CA PHE A 47 -14.21 12.60 -8.77
C PHE A 47 -13.16 13.72 -8.76
N GLY A 48 -11.90 13.38 -8.46
CA GLY A 48 -10.82 14.34 -8.41
C GLY A 48 -9.44 13.67 -8.44
N VAL A 49 -8.50 14.31 -9.15
CA VAL A 49 -7.08 13.92 -9.18
C VAL A 49 -6.29 14.81 -8.24
N SER A 50 -5.30 14.24 -7.55
CA SER A 50 -4.45 14.98 -6.61
C SER A 50 -3.33 15.73 -7.34
N ASN A 51 -2.87 16.83 -6.74
CA ASN A 51 -1.65 17.55 -7.15
C ASN A 51 -0.36 16.89 -6.63
N GLU A 52 -0.51 15.76 -5.96
CA GLU A 52 0.59 14.92 -5.52
C GLU A 52 1.46 14.43 -6.69
N ALA A 53 2.78 14.54 -6.53
CA ALA A 53 3.74 14.04 -7.52
C ALA A 53 3.61 12.53 -7.75
N PRO A 54 3.97 12.04 -8.95
CA PRO A 54 4.18 10.62 -9.22
C PRO A 54 5.03 9.94 -8.14
N GLY A 55 4.88 8.62 -8.00
CA GLY A 55 5.70 7.90 -7.04
C GLY A 55 5.73 6.39 -7.21
N TYR A 56 6.62 5.79 -6.46
CA TYR A 56 6.74 4.35 -6.25
C TYR A 56 6.95 4.08 -4.76
N GLN A 57 6.96 2.82 -4.33
CA GLN A 57 7.30 2.49 -2.96
C GLN A 57 8.37 1.41 -2.88
N VAL A 58 9.28 1.58 -1.92
CA VAL A 58 10.35 0.64 -1.60
C VAL A 58 9.89 -0.17 -0.41
N MET A 59 9.95 -1.50 -0.54
CA MET A 59 9.66 -2.44 0.54
C MET A 59 10.95 -3.12 1.00
N ASN A 60 11.26 -2.97 2.28
CA ASN A 60 12.35 -3.67 2.94
C ASN A 60 11.76 -4.84 3.76
N LEU A 61 12.09 -6.06 3.35
CA LEU A 61 11.64 -7.30 3.99
C LEU A 61 12.71 -7.73 5.01
N MET A 62 12.35 -7.72 6.29
CA MET A 62 13.26 -8.04 7.38
C MET A 62 13.22 -9.53 7.72
N GLY A 63 14.28 -10.05 8.34
CA GLY A 63 14.40 -11.47 8.68
C GLY A 63 13.40 -11.98 9.72
N ASP A 64 12.80 -11.08 10.51
CA ASP A 64 11.74 -11.37 11.49
C ASP A 64 10.33 -11.35 10.86
N GLY A 65 10.22 -11.08 9.56
CA GLY A 65 8.96 -10.94 8.84
C GLY A 65 8.35 -9.54 8.88
N THR A 66 9.01 -8.56 9.52
CA THR A 66 8.61 -7.16 9.45
C THR A 66 8.77 -6.61 8.03
N VAL A 67 7.79 -5.83 7.57
CA VAL A 67 7.81 -5.18 6.25
C VAL A 67 7.81 -3.67 6.44
N ASN A 68 8.95 -3.03 6.15
CA ASN A 68 9.06 -1.58 6.17
C ASN A 68 8.78 -1.04 4.76
N VAL A 69 7.94 -0.01 4.66
CA VAL A 69 7.54 0.55 3.36
C VAL A 69 7.73 2.06 3.35
N ALA A 70 8.47 2.56 2.37
CA ALA A 70 8.67 3.99 2.13
C ALA A 70 8.15 4.37 0.75
N VAL A 71 7.43 5.49 0.66
CA VAL A 71 6.97 6.06 -0.61
C VAL A 71 8.00 7.06 -1.09
N VAL A 72 8.43 6.92 -2.34
CA VAL A 72 9.30 7.89 -3.02
C VAL A 72 8.48 8.61 -4.06
N ARG A 73 8.59 9.94 -4.07
CA ARG A 73 7.93 10.82 -5.05
C ARG A 73 8.97 11.45 -5.96
N VAL A 74 8.64 11.58 -7.24
CA VAL A 74 9.50 12.10 -8.32
C VAL A 74 8.78 13.12 -9.16
#